data_AF-A0A3A0AST5-F1
#
_entry.id   AF-A0A3A0AST5-F1
#
_cell.length_a   1.000
_cell.length_b   1.000
_cell.length_c   1.000
_cell.angle_alpha   90.00
_cell.angle_beta   90.00
_cell.angle_gamma   90.00
#
_symmetry.space_group_name_H-M   'P 1'
#
loop_
_entity.id
_entity.type
_entity.pdbx_description
1 polymer ?
#
loop_
_entity_poly.entity_id
_entity_poly.type
_entity_poly.pdbx_seq_one_letter_code
_entity_poly.pdbx_strand_id
1 'polypeptide(L)'
;MSTFDCLLIGHLVADWMLQNDWMARNKQRHWLAPAILVHCGIYTLILVTSLWFTHPLTLAPPPYALFAAGIFFSHWFIDAANLAAGWMRLLGQTRLHFVQVMVDQTMHIVVIAVLVAVLL
;
A
#
# COMPACT_ATOMS: atom_id res chain seq x y z
N MET A 1 20.01 1.56 6.16
CA MET A 1 18.74 1.45 5.42
C MET A 1 18.07 2.81 5.47
N SER A 2 17.62 3.31 4.33
CA SER A 2 16.83 4.54 4.24
C SER A 2 15.41 4.33 4.77
N THR A 3 14.67 5.42 5.04
CA THR A 3 13.24 5.31 5.38
C THR A 3 12.45 4.63 4.27
N PHE A 4 12.78 4.93 3.01
CA PHE A 4 12.17 4.25 1.86
C PHE A 4 12.43 2.73 1.89
N ASP A 5 13.65 2.28 2.18
CA ASP A 5 13.99 0.85 2.22
C ASP A 5 13.16 0.11 3.28
N CYS A 6 13.01 0.71 4.46
CA CYS A 6 12.21 0.13 5.54
C CYS A 6 10.71 0.08 5.19
N LEU A 7 10.18 1.14 4.56
CA LEU A 7 8.79 1.17 4.12
C LEU A 7 8.53 0.19 2.97
N LEU A 8 9.49 0.03 2.05
CA LEU A 8 9.42 -0.96 0.98
C LEU A 8 9.36 -2.38 1.55
N ILE A 9 10.19 -2.71 2.54
CA ILE A 9 10.11 -4.01 3.22
C ILE A 9 8.77 -4.14 3.96
N GLY A 10 8.31 -3.09 4.64
CA GLY A 10 7.01 -3.06 5.30
C GLY A 10 5.85 -3.35 4.34
N HIS A 11 5.88 -2.77 3.14
CA HIS A 11 4.94 -3.04 2.06
C HIS A 11 4.94 -4.51 1.64
N LEU A 12 6.11 -5.09 1.39
CA LEU A 12 6.21 -6.51 1.03
C LEU A 12 5.67 -7.42 2.13
N VAL A 13 5.99 -7.13 3.40
CA VAL A 13 5.46 -7.88 4.54
C VAL A 13 3.92 -7.77 4.59
N ALA A 14 3.38 -6.55 4.47
CA ALA A 14 1.95 -6.33 4.56
C ALA A 14 1.15 -7.01 3.42
N ASP A 15 1.58 -6.84 2.17
CA ASP A 15 0.82 -7.32 1.00
C ASP A 15 1.06 -8.80 0.68
N TRP A 16 2.25 -9.33 0.96
CA TRP A 16 2.60 -10.70 0.58
C TRP A 16 2.55 -11.67 1.75
N MET A 17 2.99 -11.25 2.94
CA MET A 17 3.07 -12.15 4.09
C MET A 17 1.81 -12.11 4.96
N LEU A 18 1.15 -10.95 5.06
CA LEU A 18 0.02 -10.74 5.97
C LEU A 18 -1.34 -10.68 5.25
N GLN A 19 -1.37 -10.46 3.94
CA GLN A 19 -2.59 -10.62 3.16
C GLN A 19 -2.91 -12.11 2.98
N ASN A 20 -4.12 -12.51 3.36
CA ASN A 20 -4.59 -13.89 3.18
C ASN A 20 -5.58 -14.02 2.01
N ASP A 21 -5.93 -15.27 1.68
CA ASP A 21 -6.86 -15.61 0.59
C ASP A 21 -8.21 -14.90 0.69
N TRP A 22 -8.75 -14.75 1.90
CA TRP A 22 -10.02 -14.05 2.10
C TRP A 22 -9.91 -12.58 1.70
N MET A 23 -8.85 -11.88 2.13
CA MET A 23 -8.60 -10.49 1.75
C MET A 23 -8.45 -10.37 0.23
N ALA A 24 -7.54 -11.15 -0.36
CA ALA A 24 -7.22 -11.06 -1.78
C ALA A 24 -8.43 -11.29 -2.69
N ARG A 25 -9.27 -12.29 -2.38
CA ARG A 25 -10.44 -12.64 -3.21
C ARG A 25 -11.65 -11.72 -3.03
N ASN A 26 -11.74 -11.02 -1.89
CA ASN A 26 -12.95 -10.24 -1.55
C ASN A 26 -12.72 -8.73 -1.51
N LYS A 27 -11.47 -8.24 -1.57
CA LYS A 27 -11.15 -6.81 -1.47
C LYS A 27 -11.79 -5.95 -2.58
N GLN A 28 -12.12 -6.56 -3.72
CA GLN A 28 -12.72 -5.87 -4.87
C GLN A 28 -14.24 -6.08 -4.99
N ARG A 29 -14.89 -6.70 -4.00
CA ARG A 29 -16.32 -7.05 -4.07
C ARG A 29 -17.22 -5.81 -4.12
N HIS A 30 -16.89 -4.80 -3.31
CA HIS A 30 -17.43 -3.44 -3.35
C HIS A 30 -16.51 -2.52 -2.55
N TRP A 31 -16.68 -1.21 -2.71
CA TRP A 31 -15.79 -0.17 -2.17
C TRP A 31 -15.57 -0.21 -0.64
N LEU A 32 -16.53 -0.76 0.11
CA LEU A 32 -16.47 -0.83 1.58
C LEU A 32 -16.54 -2.27 2.09
N ALA A 33 -16.09 -3.24 1.28
CA ALA A 33 -16.07 -4.63 1.71
C ALA A 33 -15.17 -4.78 2.95
N PRO A 34 -15.56 -5.59 3.96
CA PRO A 34 -14.73 -5.78 5.15
C PRO A 34 -13.31 -6.26 4.82
N ALA A 35 -13.16 -7.05 3.76
CA ALA A 35 -11.87 -7.54 3.27
C ALA A 35 -10.90 -6.41 2.91
N ILE A 36 -11.34 -5.38 2.18
CA ILE A 36 -10.46 -4.26 1.83
C ILE A 36 -10.14 -3.39 3.03
N LEU A 37 -11.12 -3.15 3.90
CA LEU A 37 -10.91 -2.32 5.10
C LEU A 37 -9.93 -2.96 6.08
N VAL A 38 -10.03 -4.28 6.30
CA VAL A 38 -9.09 -5.03 7.14
C VAL A 38 -7.71 -5.05 6.49
N HIS A 39 -7.62 -5.31 5.18
CA HIS A 39 -6.36 -5.32 4.46
C HIS A 39 -5.64 -3.96 4.54
N CYS A 40 -6.34 -2.86 4.23
CA CYS A 40 -5.81 -1.51 4.33
C CYS A 40 -5.43 -1.13 5.78
N GLY A 41 -6.20 -1.62 6.77
CA GLY A 41 -5.89 -1.42 8.18
C GLY A 41 -4.58 -2.11 8.60
N ILE A 42 -4.39 -3.38 8.24
CA ILE A 42 -3.14 -4.12 8.47
C ILE A 42 -1.99 -3.43 7.75
N TYR A 43 -2.17 -3.10 6.47
CA TYR A 43 -1.16 -2.42 5.68
C TYR A 43 -0.72 -1.10 6.33
N THR A 44 -1.67 -0.23 6.66
CA THR A 44 -1.40 1.06 7.30
C THR A 44 -0.67 0.87 8.64
N LEU A 45 -1.08 -0.11 9.45
CA LEU A 45 -0.41 -0.41 10.71
C LEU A 45 1.05 -0.82 10.51
N ILE A 46 1.33 -1.70 9.55
CA ILE A 46 2.71 -2.15 9.26
C ILE A 46 3.57 -1.01 8.71
N LEU A 47 3.03 -0.16 7.85
CA LEU A 47 3.78 0.96 7.28
C LEU A 47 4.04 2.06 8.32
N VAL A 48 3.07 2.37 9.19
CA VAL A 48 3.26 3.32 10.29
C VAL A 48 4.26 2.80 11.31
N THR A 49 4.22 1.51 11.65
CA THR A 49 5.21 0.91 12.56
C THR A 49 6.61 0.88 11.92
N SER A 50 6.70 0.60 10.62
CA SER A 50 7.96 0.69 9.86
C SER A 50 8.52 2.12 9.86
N LEU A 51 7.67 3.13 9.67
CA LEU A 51 8.06 4.54 9.75
C LEU A 51 8.59 4.89 11.16
N TRP A 52 7.89 4.45 12.21
CA TRP A 52 8.29 4.66 13.59
C TRP A 52 9.70 4.14 13.89
N PHE A 53 10.07 2.97 13.38
CA PHE A 53 11.41 2.41 13.55
C PHE A 53 12.51 3.22 12.84
N THR A 54 12.15 4.02 11.83
CA THR A 54 13.12 4.88 11.12
C THR A 54 13.26 6.27 11.74
N HIS A 55 12.28 6.70 12.55
CA HIS A 55 12.28 8.00 13.24
C HIS A 55 11.92 7.87 14.73
N PRO A 56 12.60 7.01 15.52
CA PRO A 56 12.29 6.90 16.94
C PRO A 56 12.77 8.15 17.68
N LEU A 57 11.86 8.82 18.41
CA LEU A 57 12.16 9.90 19.36
C LEU A 57 12.89 11.12 18.77
N THR A 58 12.44 11.62 17.62
CA THR A 58 12.93 12.89 17.05
C THR A 58 12.23 14.11 17.69
N LEU A 59 12.94 15.24 17.78
CA LEU A 59 12.36 16.52 18.26
C LEU A 59 11.26 17.06 17.34
N ALA A 60 11.28 16.64 16.07
CA ALA A 60 10.25 16.89 15.06
C ALA A 60 9.78 15.54 14.51
N PRO A 61 8.75 14.91 15.11
CA PRO A 61 8.23 13.66 14.59
C PRO A 61 7.61 13.86 13.21
N PRO A 62 7.71 12.87 12.30
CA PRO A 62 7.02 12.95 11.02
C PRO A 62 5.51 13.06 11.22
N PRO A 63 4.77 13.60 10.24
CA PRO A 63 3.32 13.80 10.36
C PRO A 63 2.57 12.46 10.24
N TYR A 64 2.65 11.62 11.28
CA TYR A 64 2.15 10.24 11.30
C TYR A 64 0.68 10.12 10.88
N ALA A 65 -0.19 11.03 11.32
CA ALA A 65 -1.61 11.00 10.96
C ALA A 65 -1.83 11.27 9.46
N LEU A 66 -1.08 12.21 8.89
CA LEU A 66 -1.15 12.52 7.46
C LEU A 66 -0.57 11.38 6.62
N PHE A 67 0.56 10.82 7.05
CA PHE A 67 1.16 9.65 6.42
C PHE A 67 0.21 8.44 6.44
N ALA A 68 -0.38 8.13 7.60
CA ALA A 68 -1.33 7.04 7.76
C ALA A 68 -2.57 7.23 6.89
N ALA A 69 -3.13 8.44 6.84
CA ALA A 69 -4.25 8.75 5.95
C ALA A 69 -3.85 8.59 4.47
N GLY A 70 -2.69 9.13 4.08
CA GLY A 70 -2.16 9.02 2.72
C GLY A 70 -2.01 7.57 2.28
N ILE A 71 -1.40 6.73 3.11
CA ILE A 71 -1.26 5.29 2.87
C ILE A 71 -2.63 4.60 2.81
N PHE A 72 -3.48 4.78 3.81
CA PHE A 72 -4.76 4.07 3.88
C PHE A 72 -5.64 4.37 2.66
N PHE A 73 -5.84 5.65 2.32
CA PHE A 73 -6.74 6.04 1.26
C PHE A 73 -6.20 5.72 -0.14
N SER A 74 -4.89 5.85 -0.35
CA SER A 74 -4.28 5.47 -1.63
C SER A 74 -4.35 3.97 -1.85
N HIS A 75 -3.99 3.16 -0.84
CA HIS A 75 -4.04 1.70 -0.92
C HIS A 75 -5.46 1.21 -1.17
N TRP A 76 -6.41 1.74 -0.40
CA TRP A 76 -7.83 1.49 -0.57
C TRP A 76 -8.30 1.82 -1.99
N PHE A 77 -7.93 2.99 -2.52
CA PHE A 77 -8.37 3.43 -3.85
C PHE A 77 -7.78 2.55 -4.96
N ILE A 78 -6.49 2.23 -4.89
CA ILE A 78 -5.80 1.36 -5.85
C ILE A 78 -6.48 -0.01 -5.92
N ASP A 79 -6.69 -0.63 -4.76
CA ASP A 79 -7.21 -1.98 -4.66
C ASP A 79 -8.72 -2.05 -4.95
N ALA A 80 -9.52 -1.21 -4.29
CA ALA A 80 -10.98 -1.25 -4.40
C ALA A 80 -11.47 -0.88 -5.79
N ALA A 81 -10.80 0.06 -6.47
CA ALA A 81 -11.12 0.43 -7.85
C ALA A 81 -10.46 -0.48 -8.90
N ASN A 82 -9.63 -1.43 -8.46
CA ASN A 82 -8.87 -2.34 -9.32
C ASN A 82 -8.05 -1.57 -10.39
N LEU A 83 -7.31 -0.56 -9.94
CA LEU A 83 -6.60 0.36 -10.83
C LEU A 83 -5.56 -0.34 -11.69
N ALA A 84 -4.91 -1.39 -11.18
CA ALA A 84 -3.97 -2.19 -11.95
C ALA A 84 -4.62 -2.77 -13.22
N ALA A 85 -5.81 -3.37 -13.11
CA ALA A 85 -6.54 -3.88 -14.28
C ALA A 85 -6.98 -2.74 -15.22
N GLY A 86 -7.39 -1.59 -14.67
CA GLY A 86 -7.73 -0.40 -15.45
C GLY A 86 -6.55 0.10 -16.28
N TRP A 87 -5.39 0.23 -15.65
CA TRP A 87 -4.14 0.64 -16.28
C TRP A 87 -3.67 -0.33 -17.36
N MET A 88 -3.70 -1.62 -17.06
CA MET A 88 -3.35 -2.66 -18.03
C MET A 88 -4.25 -2.63 -19.27
N ARG A 89 -5.56 -2.36 -19.09
CA ARG A 89 -6.47 -2.17 -20.22
C ARG A 89 -6.13 -0.93 -21.04
N LEU A 90 -5.82 0.18 -20.37
CA LEU A 90 -5.46 1.45 -21.02
C LEU A 90 -4.21 1.31 -21.90
N LEU A 91 -3.18 0.60 -21.41
CA LEU A 91 -1.91 0.43 -22.11
C LEU A 91 -1.83 -0.84 -22.98
N GLY A 92 -2.88 -1.66 -23.02
CA GLY A 92 -2.88 -2.91 -23.78
C GLY A 92 -1.90 -3.97 -23.26
N GLN A 93 -1.67 -4.03 -21.94
CA GLN A 93 -0.78 -5.02 -21.32
C GLN A 93 -1.40 -6.43 -21.29
N THR A 94 -0.53 -7.45 -21.22
CA THR A 94 -0.97 -8.85 -21.07
C THR A 94 -1.78 -9.04 -19.78
N ARG A 95 -2.89 -9.78 -19.84
CA ARG A 95 -3.79 -10.01 -18.69
C ARG A 95 -3.36 -11.18 -17.80
N LEU A 96 -2.07 -11.51 -17.78
CA LEU A 96 -1.54 -12.52 -16.87
C LEU A 96 -1.65 -12.02 -15.44
N HIS A 97 -2.17 -12.87 -14.56
CA HIS A 97 -2.40 -12.51 -13.16
C HIS A 97 -1.15 -11.97 -12.48
N PHE A 98 0.02 -12.60 -12.69
CA PHE A 98 1.28 -12.14 -12.12
C PHE A 98 1.65 -10.72 -12.59
N VAL A 99 1.42 -10.39 -13.86
CA VAL A 99 1.69 -9.03 -14.38
C VAL A 99 0.77 -8.01 -13.73
N GLN A 100 -0.51 -8.36 -13.53
CA GLN A 100 -1.42 -7.49 -12.79
C GLN A 100 -0.97 -7.25 -11.35
N VAL A 101 -0.51 -8.30 -10.66
CA VAL A 101 0.07 -8.15 -9.33
C VAL A 101 1.31 -7.24 -9.37
N MET A 102 2.22 -7.39 -10.33
CA MET A 102 3.39 -6.50 -10.42
C MET A 102 3.02 -5.04 -10.69
N VAL A 103 2.01 -4.78 -11.53
CA VAL A 103 1.50 -3.42 -11.78
C VAL A 103 0.89 -2.83 -10.51
N ASP A 104 0.06 -3.61 -9.82
CA ASP A 104 -0.55 -3.25 -8.54
C ASP A 104 0.49 -2.86 -7.48
N GLN A 105 1.46 -3.74 -7.24
CA GLN A 105 2.55 -3.51 -6.29
C GLN A 105 3.41 -2.29 -6.66
N THR A 106 3.65 -2.07 -7.95
CA THR A 106 4.38 -0.88 -8.42
C THR A 106 3.62 0.41 -8.08
N MET A 107 2.30 0.44 -8.22
CA MET A 107 1.50 1.62 -7.85
C MET A 107 1.64 1.94 -6.35
N HIS A 108 1.57 0.93 -5.50
CA HIS A 108 1.75 1.08 -4.05
C HIS A 108 3.16 1.59 -3.68
N ILE A 109 4.20 1.04 -4.31
CA ILE A 109 5.59 1.49 -4.11
C ILE A 109 5.78 2.94 -4.57
N VAL A 110 5.17 3.35 -5.69
CA VAL A 110 5.20 4.74 -6.15
C VAL A 110 4.56 5.68 -5.13
N VAL A 111 3.43 5.29 -4.53
CA VAL A 111 2.82 6.08 -3.45
C VAL A 111 3.77 6.21 -2.26
N ILE A 112 4.41 5.13 -1.83
CA ILE A 112 5.40 5.18 -0.75
C ILE A 112 6.52 6.18 -1.09
N ALA A 113 7.08 6.10 -2.30
CA ALA A 113 8.13 7.02 -2.73
C ALA A 113 7.67 8.49 -2.69
N VAL A 114 6.45 8.78 -3.16
CA VAL A 114 5.87 10.14 -3.12
C VAL A 114 5.66 10.61 -1.68
N LEU A 115 5.10 9.78 -0.81
CA LEU A 115 4.88 10.16 0.59
C LEU A 115 6.19 10.40 1.34
N VAL A 116 7.21 9.58 1.09
CA VAL A 116 8.56 9.81 1.63
C VAL A 116 9.08 11.16 1.13
N ALA A 117 9.04 11.44 -0.17
CA ALA A 117 9.60 12.67 -0.73
C ALA A 117 8.89 13.96 -0.29
N VAL A 118 7.60 13.88 0.05
CA VAL A 118 6.77 15.06 0.40
C VAL A 118 6.66 15.27 1.90
N LEU A 119 6.69 14.20 2.71
CA LEU A 119 6.40 14.26 4.14
C LEU A 119 7.61 14.06 5.05
N LEU A 120 8.73 13.53 4.54
CA LEU A 120 9.91 13.09 5.32
C LEU A 120 11.21 13.69 4.77
#